data_AF-A0A520FK15-F1
#
_entry.id   AF-A0A520FK15-F1
#
_cell.length_a   1.000
_cell.length_b   1.000
_cell.length_c   1.000
_cell.angle_alpha   90.00
_cell.angle_beta   90.00
_cell.angle_gamma   90.00
#
_symmetry.space_group_name_H-M   'P 1'
#
loop_
_entity.id
_entity.type
_entity.pdbx_description
1 polymer ?
#
loop_
_entity_poly.entity_id
_entity_poly.type
_entity_poly.pdbx_seq_one_letter_code
_entity_poly.pdbx_strand_id
1 'polypeptide(L)'
;MNELERGIIARRLLDNWMNLDHPLDVHPREWWLTRFQRVGFTSDGIADEALRPKDGLVLARGAVHAARDGLAWTPDLALAEWFAKRCNGKVWLCYFEPEHLLAHLGPAWGDVHVQGASEFIADPAGLHIEEL
;
A
#
# COMPACT_ATOMS: atom_id res chain seq x y z
N MET A 1 -2.74 -7.93 -22.44
CA MET A 1 -3.62 -6.82 -22.03
C MET A 1 -3.09 -5.58 -22.70
N ASN A 2 -3.92 -4.87 -23.46
CA ASN A 2 -3.49 -3.60 -24.05
C ASN A 2 -3.43 -2.49 -22.97
N GLU A 3 -2.85 -1.35 -23.30
CA GLU A 3 -2.63 -0.25 -22.35
C GLU A 3 -3.93 0.33 -21.80
N LEU A 4 -4.96 0.48 -22.64
CA LEU A 4 -6.28 0.97 -22.22
C LEU A 4 -6.94 0.02 -21.22
N GLU A 5 -6.96 -1.28 -21.52
CA GLU A 5 -7.48 -2.31 -20.61
C GLU A 5 -6.73 -2.32 -19.29
N ARG A 6 -5.39 -2.20 -19.33
CA ARG A 6 -4.54 -2.13 -18.13
C ARG A 6 -4.91 -0.92 -17.28
N GLY A 7 -5.05 0.26 -17.88
CA GLY A 7 -5.45 1.47 -17.16
C GLY A 7 -6.83 1.36 -16.49
N ILE A 8 -7.81 0.78 -17.20
CA ILE A 8 -9.16 0.55 -16.64
C ILE A 8 -9.09 -0.42 -15.44
N ILE A 9 -8.32 -1.50 -15.56
CA ILE A 9 -8.19 -2.49 -14.48
C ILE A 9 -7.42 -1.89 -13.29
N ALA A 10 -6.34 -1.15 -13.53
CA ALA A 10 -5.56 -0.47 -12.51
C ALA A 10 -6.43 0.45 -11.67
N ARG A 11 -7.22 1.30 -12.34
CA ARG A 11 -8.13 2.22 -11.68
C ARG A 11 -9.17 1.50 -10.84
N ARG A 12 -9.85 0.50 -11.41
CA ARG A 12 -10.86 -0.28 -10.67
C ARG A 12 -10.28 -1.06 -9.50
N LEU A 13 -9.07 -1.58 -9.64
CA LEU A 13 -8.39 -2.31 -8.58
C LEU A 13 -8.11 -1.38 -7.39
N LEU A 14 -7.62 -0.17 -7.69
CA LEU A 14 -7.35 0.84 -6.66
C LEU A 14 -8.64 1.36 -6.03
N ASP A 15 -9.67 1.66 -6.83
CA ASP A 15 -10.99 2.06 -6.33
C ASP A 15 -11.57 0.97 -5.39
N ASN A 16 -11.43 -0.31 -5.75
CA ASN A 16 -11.87 -1.41 -4.89
C ASN A 16 -11.07 -1.54 -3.60
N TRP A 17 -9.76 -1.28 -3.64
CA TRP A 17 -8.92 -1.26 -2.43
C TRP A 17 -9.37 -0.15 -1.49
N MET A 18 -9.54 1.07 -2.01
CA MET A 18 -9.86 2.26 -1.24
C MET A 18 -11.28 2.27 -0.65
N ASN A 19 -12.23 1.61 -1.30
CA ASN A 19 -13.62 1.54 -0.82
C ASN A 19 -13.86 0.45 0.24
N LEU A 20 -12.80 -0.23 0.70
CA LEU A 20 -12.87 -1.25 1.73
C LEU A 20 -12.08 -0.81 2.97
N ASP A 21 -12.76 -0.70 4.11
CA ASP A 21 -12.09 -0.37 5.39
C ASP A 21 -11.05 -1.44 5.78
N HIS A 22 -11.34 -2.70 5.42
CA HIS A 22 -10.49 -3.86 5.69
C HIS A 22 -10.40 -4.76 4.44
N PRO A 23 -9.57 -4.41 3.44
CA PRO A 23 -9.51 -5.15 2.17
C PRO A 23 -9.15 -6.63 2.33
N LEU A 24 -8.35 -6.95 3.35
CA LEU A 24 -7.92 -8.32 3.67
C LEU A 24 -9.00 -9.19 4.31
N ASP A 25 -10.09 -8.60 4.81
CA ASP A 25 -11.25 -9.34 5.34
C ASP A 25 -12.20 -9.80 4.22
N VAL A 26 -12.18 -9.08 3.08
CA VAL A 26 -13.02 -9.38 1.91
C VAL A 26 -12.34 -10.38 0.97
N HIS A 27 -11.06 -10.17 0.70
CA HIS A 27 -10.25 -11.04 -0.14
C HIS A 27 -8.90 -11.32 0.50
N PRO A 28 -8.38 -12.57 0.40
CA PRO A 28 -7.12 -12.92 1.03
C PRO A 28 -5.95 -12.17 0.38
N ARG A 29 -4.83 -12.06 1.10
CA ARG A 29 -3.61 -11.37 0.68
C ARG A 29 -3.19 -11.75 -0.75
N GLU A 30 -3.15 -13.03 -1.06
CA GLU A 30 -2.69 -13.56 -2.35
C GLU A 30 -3.57 -13.07 -3.52
N TRP A 31 -4.87 -12.85 -3.26
CA TRP A 31 -5.80 -12.33 -4.24
C TRP A 31 -5.44 -10.90 -4.65
N TRP A 32 -5.07 -10.05 -3.68
CA TRP A 32 -4.64 -8.68 -3.91
C TRP A 32 -3.28 -8.62 -4.59
N LEU A 33 -2.30 -9.35 -4.04
CA LEU A 33 -0.93 -9.41 -4.60
C LEU A 33 -0.95 -9.82 -6.07
N THR A 34 -1.65 -10.91 -6.41
CA THR A 34 -1.74 -11.41 -7.79
C THR A 34 -2.30 -10.35 -8.75
N ARG A 35 -3.23 -9.51 -8.29
CA ARG A 35 -3.87 -8.50 -9.14
C ARG A 35 -3.01 -7.28 -9.33
N PHE A 36 -2.42 -6.75 -8.26
CA PHE A 36 -1.49 -5.63 -8.38
C PHE A 36 -0.26 -6.03 -9.20
N GLN A 37 0.34 -7.20 -8.93
CA GLN A 37 1.46 -7.71 -9.72
C GLN A 37 1.12 -7.89 -11.21
N ARG A 38 -0.10 -8.34 -11.53
CA ARG A 38 -0.54 -8.51 -12.92
C ARG A 38 -0.74 -7.18 -13.66
N VAL A 39 -1.12 -6.12 -12.93
CA VAL A 39 -1.26 -4.77 -13.48
C VAL A 39 0.09 -4.10 -13.66
N GLY A 40 1.06 -4.41 -12.79
CA GLY A 40 2.31 -3.66 -12.65
C GLY A 40 2.13 -2.52 -11.65
N PHE A 41 3.17 -1.70 -11.49
CA PHE A 41 3.12 -0.55 -10.61
C PHE A 41 2.04 0.45 -11.05
N THR A 42 1.28 0.94 -10.08
CA THR A 42 0.27 1.98 -10.32
C THR A 42 0.45 3.17 -9.39
N SER A 43 0.34 4.40 -9.90
CA SER A 43 0.29 5.61 -9.09
C SER A 43 -1.04 6.31 -9.33
N ASP A 44 -1.87 6.51 -8.30
CA ASP A 44 -3.18 7.18 -8.39
C ASP A 44 -4.12 6.58 -9.47
N GLY A 45 -4.00 5.27 -9.67
CA GLY A 45 -4.76 4.49 -10.65
C GLY A 45 -4.20 4.50 -12.07
N ILE A 46 -3.05 5.16 -12.29
CA ILE A 46 -2.32 5.15 -13.56
C ILE A 46 -1.28 4.03 -13.52
N ALA A 47 -1.43 3.03 -14.40
CA ALA A 47 -0.49 1.92 -14.53
C ALA A 47 0.71 2.29 -15.43
N ASP A 48 1.81 2.70 -14.80
CA ASP A 48 3.05 3.07 -15.46
C ASP A 48 4.25 2.73 -14.57
N GLU A 49 5.10 1.80 -15.04
CA GLU A 49 6.32 1.39 -14.36
C GLU A 49 7.35 2.51 -14.24
N ALA A 50 7.30 3.53 -15.11
CA ALA A 50 8.19 4.68 -15.02
C ALA A 50 7.91 5.55 -13.78
N LEU A 51 6.73 5.39 -13.16
CA LEU A 51 6.35 6.08 -11.91
C LEU A 51 6.82 5.34 -10.65
N ARG A 52 7.28 4.09 -10.78
CA ARG A 52 7.79 3.33 -9.62
C ARG A 52 9.03 4.04 -9.06
N PRO A 53 9.15 4.20 -7.73
CA PRO A 53 10.38 4.67 -7.11
C PRO A 53 11.58 3.84 -7.58
N LYS A 54 12.67 4.52 -7.95
CA LYS A 54 13.89 3.85 -8.45
C LYS A 54 14.78 3.34 -7.33
N ASP A 55 14.68 3.97 -6.17
CA ASP A 55 15.39 3.61 -4.95
C ASP A 55 14.40 2.99 -3.97
N GLY A 56 14.89 2.07 -3.15
CA GLY A 56 14.08 1.49 -2.08
C GLY A 56 13.68 2.53 -1.03
N LEU A 57 12.56 2.27 -0.34
CA LEU A 57 11.95 3.19 0.63
C LEU A 57 11.84 2.53 2.00
N VAL A 58 12.11 3.30 3.05
CA VAL A 58 11.67 2.94 4.41
C VAL A 58 10.23 3.41 4.57
N LEU A 59 9.32 2.48 4.86
CA LEU A 59 7.93 2.78 5.09
C LEU A 59 7.50 2.34 6.49
N ALA A 60 6.51 3.03 7.03
CA ALA A 60 5.92 2.80 8.33
C ALA A 60 4.48 2.25 8.21
N ARG A 61 4.05 1.50 9.21
CA ARG A 61 2.68 0.99 9.34
C ARG A 61 2.24 0.99 10.79
N GLY A 62 1.09 1.60 11.07
CA GLY A 62 0.42 1.46 12.37
C GLY A 62 -0.46 0.22 12.40
N ALA A 63 -0.11 -0.79 13.21
CA ALA A 63 -0.87 -2.02 13.28
C ALA A 63 -0.68 -2.77 14.62
N VAL A 64 -1.64 -3.63 14.95
CA VAL A 64 -1.43 -4.69 15.96
C VAL A 64 -0.39 -5.69 15.46
N HIS A 65 0.30 -6.38 16.39
CA HIS A 65 1.38 -7.31 16.05
C HIS A 65 0.99 -8.39 15.04
N ALA A 66 -0.24 -8.90 15.11
CA ALA A 66 -0.76 -9.93 14.19
C ALA A 66 -1.00 -9.43 12.75
N ALA A 67 -1.03 -8.10 12.55
CA ALA A 67 -1.27 -7.46 11.25
C ALA A 67 -0.09 -6.56 10.80
N ARG A 68 1.08 -6.75 11.40
CA ARG A 68 2.31 -5.97 11.12
C ARG A 68 2.81 -6.14 9.69
N ASP A 69 2.50 -7.26 9.06
CA ASP A 69 2.91 -7.66 7.72
C ASP A 69 1.82 -7.41 6.66
N GLY A 70 0.84 -6.54 6.95
CA GLY A 70 -0.19 -6.15 5.98
C GLY A 70 0.37 -5.41 4.76
N LEU A 71 -0.51 -5.02 3.83
CA LEU A 71 -0.08 -4.45 2.54
C LEU A 71 -0.07 -2.92 2.47
N ALA A 72 -0.79 -2.21 3.36
CA ALA A 72 -0.80 -0.74 3.37
C ALA A 72 0.34 -0.19 4.24
N TRP A 73 1.22 0.60 3.63
CA TRP A 73 2.38 1.21 4.26
C TRP A 73 2.44 2.69 3.90
N THR A 74 3.12 3.51 4.69
CA THR A 74 3.18 4.96 4.45
C THR A 74 4.58 5.49 4.71
N PRO A 75 5.09 6.46 3.92
CA PRO A 75 6.31 7.19 4.28
C PRO A 75 6.05 8.21 5.41
N ASP A 76 4.79 8.48 5.77
CA ASP A 76 4.43 9.43 6.82
C ASP A 76 4.35 8.73 8.18
N LEU A 77 5.36 8.97 9.01
CA LEU A 77 5.42 8.40 10.35
C LEU A 77 4.24 8.85 11.23
N ALA A 78 3.78 10.09 11.11
CA ALA A 78 2.67 10.61 11.92
C ALA A 78 1.35 9.89 11.58
N LEU A 79 1.17 9.53 10.31
CA LEU A 79 0.04 8.71 9.87
C LEU A 79 0.11 7.30 10.46
N ALA A 80 1.28 6.66 10.43
CA ALA A 80 1.48 5.35 11.05
C ALA A 80 1.21 5.39 12.57
N GLU A 81 1.69 6.40 13.28
CA GLU A 81 1.41 6.61 14.71
C GLU A 81 -0.09 6.79 15.00
N TRP A 82 -0.79 7.55 14.16
CA TRP A 82 -2.23 7.75 14.29
C TRP A 82 -3.01 6.43 14.18
N PHE A 83 -2.67 5.58 13.20
CA PHE A 83 -3.27 4.26 13.05
C PHE A 83 -2.91 3.32 14.21
N ALA A 84 -1.64 3.32 14.65
CA ALA A 84 -1.19 2.53 15.79
C ALA A 84 -2.01 2.86 17.05
N LYS A 85 -2.24 4.15 17.32
CA LYS A 85 -3.07 4.60 18.45
C LYS A 85 -4.52 4.11 18.35
N ARG A 86 -5.13 4.16 17.17
CA ARG A 86 -6.54 3.73 16.96
C ARG A 86 -6.75 2.24 17.14
N CYS A 87 -5.78 1.42 16.72
CA CYS A 87 -5.88 -0.03 16.84
C CYS A 87 -5.26 -0.57 18.14
N ASN A 88 -4.81 0.30 19.05
CA ASN A 88 -4.03 -0.09 20.24
C ASN A 88 -2.83 -0.98 19.88
N GLY A 89 -2.16 -0.64 18.78
CA GLY A 89 -1.03 -1.35 18.20
C GLY A 89 0.30 -0.62 18.36
N LYS A 90 1.22 -0.89 17.44
CA LYS A 90 2.57 -0.33 17.37
C LYS A 90 2.85 0.23 15.99
N VAL A 91 3.91 1.02 15.89
CA VAL A 91 4.47 1.41 14.59
C VAL A 91 5.49 0.36 14.18
N TRP A 92 5.35 -0.11 12.95
CA TRP A 92 6.26 -1.06 12.32
C TRP A 92 6.98 -0.37 11.18
N LEU A 93 8.28 -0.62 11.05
CA LEU A 93 9.12 -0.15 9.95
C LEU A 93 9.56 -1.31 9.09
N CYS A 94 9.66 -1.07 7.79
CA CYS A 94 10.20 -2.02 6.83
C CYS A 94 10.86 -1.25 5.68
N TYR A 95 12.02 -1.74 5.22
CA TYR A 95 12.65 -1.27 4.01
C TYR A 95 12.14 -2.09 2.81
N PHE A 96 11.63 -1.41 1.79
CA PHE A 96 11.08 -2.00 0.58
C PHE A 96 11.94 -1.63 -0.62
N GLU A 97 12.48 -2.65 -1.28
CA GLU A 97 13.04 -2.48 -2.62
C GLU A 97 11.93 -2.13 -3.62
N PRO A 98 12.25 -1.45 -4.74
CA PRO A 98 11.26 -1.02 -5.74
C PRO A 98 10.27 -2.11 -6.18
N GLU A 99 10.74 -3.34 -6.40
CA GLU A 99 9.93 -4.48 -6.83
C GLU A 99 8.84 -4.92 -5.84
N HIS A 100 8.98 -4.56 -4.56
CA HIS A 100 7.97 -4.81 -3.56
C HIS A 100 6.89 -3.72 -3.51
N LEU A 101 7.10 -2.58 -4.20
CA LEU A 101 6.14 -1.49 -4.30
C LEU A 101 5.17 -1.77 -5.44
N LEU A 102 3.90 -1.98 -5.09
CA LEU A 102 2.86 -2.42 -6.02
C LEU A 102 1.95 -1.28 -6.47
N ALA A 103 1.63 -0.37 -5.56
CA ALA A 103 0.90 0.85 -5.89
C ALA A 103 1.29 2.00 -4.97
N HIS A 104 1.08 3.21 -5.45
CA HIS A 104 1.17 4.45 -4.71
C HIS A 104 -0.17 5.20 -4.79
N LEU A 105 -0.64 5.62 -3.63
CA LEU A 105 -1.80 6.46 -3.39
C LEU A 105 -1.26 7.79 -2.87
N GLY A 106 -1.30 8.80 -3.72
CA GLY A 106 -0.86 10.13 -3.38
C GLY A 106 -1.85 10.87 -2.47
N PRO A 107 -1.48 12.08 -2.03
CA PRO A 107 -2.30 12.94 -1.14
C PRO A 107 -3.73 13.23 -1.60
N ALA A 108 -3.98 13.13 -2.92
CA ALA A 108 -5.29 13.35 -3.51
C ALA A 108 -6.20 12.11 -3.45
N TRP A 109 -5.63 10.95 -3.11
CA TRP A 109 -6.25 9.62 -3.08
C TRP A 109 -6.19 8.95 -1.71
N GLY A 110 -5.37 9.46 -0.78
CA GLY A 110 -5.29 8.97 0.60
C GLY A 110 -6.59 9.14 1.38
N ASP A 111 -6.67 8.47 2.54
CA ASP A 111 -7.80 8.51 3.45
C ASP A 111 -8.29 9.96 3.66
N VAL A 112 -9.57 10.21 3.37
CA VAL A 112 -10.21 11.52 3.51
C VAL A 112 -10.15 12.05 4.95
N HIS A 113 -9.92 11.17 5.92
CA HIS A 113 -9.72 11.53 7.32
C HIS A 113 -8.32 12.09 7.61
N VAL A 114 -7.36 11.94 6.70
CA VAL A 114 -6.01 12.50 6.80
C VAL A 114 -5.63 13.16 5.47
N GLN A 115 -6.02 14.43 5.31
CA GLN A 115 -5.54 15.28 4.22
C GLN A 115 -4.01 15.22 4.12
N GLY A 116 -3.48 14.88 2.95
CA GLY A 116 -2.03 14.80 2.73
C GLY A 116 -1.44 13.40 2.81
N ALA A 117 -2.23 12.38 3.19
CA ALA A 117 -1.74 11.02 3.37
C ALA A 117 -1.19 10.43 2.06
N SER A 118 0.04 9.93 2.13
CA SER A 118 0.64 9.09 1.09
C SER A 118 0.61 7.64 1.56
N GLU A 119 0.10 6.73 0.75
CA GLU A 119 0.07 5.30 1.05
C GLU A 119 0.71 4.52 -0.10
N PHE A 120 1.44 3.47 0.24
CA PHE A 120 1.91 2.46 -0.68
C PHE A 120 1.20 1.14 -0.37
N ILE A 121 0.77 0.47 -1.44
CA ILE A 121 0.47 -0.95 -1.38
C ILE A 121 1.78 -1.67 -1.66
N ALA A 122 2.32 -2.36 -0.67
CA ALA A 122 3.63 -3.01 -0.73
C ALA A 122 3.58 -4.43 -0.17
N ASP A 123 4.39 -5.33 -0.72
CA ASP A 123 4.47 -6.72 -0.28
C ASP A 123 5.65 -6.94 0.69
N PRO A 124 5.44 -7.05 2.01
CA PRO A 124 6.55 -7.28 2.94
C PRO A 124 7.03 -8.74 3.01
N ALA A 125 6.56 -9.63 2.13
CA ALA A 125 6.95 -11.04 2.16
C ALA A 125 8.48 -11.21 2.04
N GLY A 126 9.08 -11.88 3.03
CA GLY A 126 10.52 -12.12 3.08
C GLY A 126 11.35 -10.92 3.56
N LEU A 127 10.73 -9.78 3.89
CA LEU A 127 11.42 -8.60 4.38
C LEU A 127 11.52 -8.58 5.91
N HIS A 128 12.50 -7.83 6.43
CA HIS A 128 12.62 -7.57 7.85
C HIS A 128 11.68 -6.46 8.29
N ILE A 129 10.82 -6.76 9.26
CA ILE A 129 9.90 -5.79 9.87
C ILE A 129 10.31 -5.61 11.33
N GLU A 130 10.56 -4.38 11.73
CA GLU A 130 10.93 -4.02 13.10
C GLU A 130 9.89 -3.09 13.74
N GLU A 131 9.79 -3.13 15.07
CA GLU A 131 8.98 -2.19 15.86
C GLU A 131 9.78 -0.90 16.09
N LEU A 132 9.13 0.25 15.96
CA LEU A 132 9.68 1.56 16.33
C LEU A 132 9.36 1.94 17.78
#